data_AF-A0A9E5A3B6-F1
#
_entry.id   AF-A0A9E5A3B6-F1
#
_cell.length_a   1.000
_cell.length_b   1.000
_cell.length_c   1.000
_cell.angle_alpha   90.00
_cell.angle_beta   90.00
_cell.angle_gamma   90.00
#
_symmetry.space_group_name_H-M   'P 1'
#
loop_
_entity.id
_entity.type
_entity.pdbx_description
1 polymer ?
#
loop_
_entity_poly.entity_id
_entity_poly.type
_entity_poly.pdbx_seq_one_letter_code
_entity_poly.pdbx_strand_id
1 'polypeptide(L)' 'MVNAIVAALMSLIIPGTGQIVSGEVKKGILFLAIEIVLYILFLTVSPSIVIISFLFAIYAAYDAYKGAKSDPHASAV' A
#
# COMPACT_ATOMS: atom_id res chain seq x y z
N MET A 1 -10.06 -13.17 0.00
CA MET A 1 -9.06 -12.33 0.70
C MET A 1 -7.69 -12.90 0.48
N VAL A 2 -6.70 -12.04 0.35
CA VAL A 2 -5.35 -12.45 -0.04
C VAL A 2 -4.49 -12.68 1.20
N ASN A 3 -3.55 -13.61 1.12
CA ASN A 3 -2.57 -13.84 2.17
C ASN A 3 -1.89 -12.52 2.59
N ALA A 4 -1.69 -12.30 3.89
CA ALA A 4 -1.15 -11.05 4.42
C ALA A 4 0.23 -10.68 3.85
N ILE A 5 1.09 -11.66 3.58
CA ILE A 5 2.39 -11.44 2.94
C ILE A 5 2.20 -10.97 1.50
N VAL A 6 1.28 -11.58 0.75
CA VAL A 6 0.99 -11.18 -0.63
C VAL A 6 0.41 -9.77 -0.67
N ALA A 7 -0.52 -9.43 0.24
CA ALA A 7 -1.06 -8.08 0.36
C ALA A 7 0.05 -7.05 0.65
N ALA A 8 0.98 -7.37 1.55
CA ALA A 8 2.12 -6.52 1.85
C ALA A 8 3.03 -6.30 0.63
N LEU A 9 3.37 -7.37 -0.10
CA LEU A 9 4.22 -7.30 -1.30
C LEU A 9 3.55 -6.50 -2.41
N MET A 10 2.24 -6.66 -2.61
CA MET A 10 1.48 -5.84 -3.57
C MET A 10 1.58 -4.35 -3.22
N SER A 11 1.33 -3.99 -1.96
CA SER A 11 1.42 -2.59 -1.52
C SER A 11 2.84 -2.04 -1.44
N LEU A 12 3.86 -2.89 -1.36
CA LEU A 12 5.26 -2.46 -1.46
C LEU A 12 5.63 -2.04 -2.90
N ILE A 13 5.08 -2.72 -3.90
CA ILE A 13 5.32 -2.40 -5.32
C ILE A 13 4.42 -1.23 -5.76
N ILE A 14 3.14 -1.29 -5.41
CA ILE A 14 2.15 -0.25 -5.72
C ILE A 14 1.29 0.01 -4.47
N PRO A 15 1.58 1.07 -3.70
CA PRO A 15 0.82 1.46 -2.53
C PRO A 15 -0.69 1.49 -2.78
N GLY A 16 -1.45 0.89 -1.87
CA GLY A 16 -2.91 0.81 -1.92
C GLY A 16 -3.47 -0.45 -2.57
N THR A 17 -2.70 -1.17 -3.39
CA THR A 17 -3.21 -2.38 -4.06
C THR A 17 -3.49 -3.52 -3.08
N GLY A 18 -2.62 -3.76 -2.10
CA GLY A 18 -2.80 -4.75 -1.04
C GLY A 18 -4.03 -4.48 -0.17
N GLN A 19 -4.33 -3.21 0.11
CA GLN A 19 -5.55 -2.79 0.83
C GLN A 19 -6.81 -3.10 0.00
N ILE A 20 -6.81 -2.79 -1.32
CA ILE A 20 -7.96 -3.03 -2.20
C ILE A 20 -8.31 -4.52 -2.24
N VAL A 21 -7.32 -5.39 -2.48
CA VAL A 21 -7.56 -6.84 -2.60
C VAL A 21 -7.89 -7.51 -1.27
N SER A 22 -7.57 -6.84 -0.15
CA SER A 22 -7.94 -7.25 1.20
C SER A 22 -9.29 -6.68 1.65
N GLY A 23 -10.03 -6.00 0.76
CA GLY A 23 -11.37 -5.47 1.06
C GLY A 23 -11.41 -4.07 1.66
N GLU A 24 -10.25 -3.48 2.01
CA GLU A 24 -10.14 -2.10 2.50
C GLU A 24 -10.09 -1.07 1.35
N VAL A 25 -11.06 -1.16 0.43
CA VAL A 25 -11.07 -0.41 -0.85
C VAL A 25 -10.90 1.10 -0.66
N LYS A 26 -11.61 1.69 0.32
CA LYS A 26 -11.52 3.14 0.59
C LYS A 26 -10.09 3.57 0.98
N LYS A 27 -9.43 2.80 1.86
CA LYS A 27 -8.03 3.06 2.24
C LYS A 27 -7.09 2.85 1.07
N GLY A 28 -7.29 1.79 0.30
CA GLY A 28 -6.43 1.49 -0.83
C GLY A 28 -6.49 2.56 -1.93
N ILE A 29 -7.68 3.11 -2.22
CA ILE A 29 -7.82 4.26 -3.12
C ILE A 29 -7.08 5.49 -2.57
N LEU A 30 -7.19 5.77 -1.26
CA LEU A 30 -6.46 6.86 -0.63
C LEU A 30 -4.94 6.71 -0.79
N PHE A 31 -4.42 5.50 -0.56
CA PHE A 31 -2.98 5.24 -0.65
C PHE A 31 -2.47 5.34 -2.08
N LEU A 32 -3.25 4.86 -3.05
CA LEU A 32 -2.94 5.00 -4.46
C LEU A 32 -2.97 6.47 -4.92
N ALA A 33 -3.91 7.28 -4.40
CA ALA A 33 -3.94 8.71 -4.67
C ALA A 33 -2.71 9.45 -4.09
N ILE A 34 -2.27 9.08 -2.88
CA ILE A 34 -1.04 9.62 -2.28
C ILE A 34 0.17 9.27 -3.15
N GLU A 35 0.29 8.02 -3.62
CA GLU A 35 1.41 7.62 -4.48
C GLU A 35 1.42 8.39 -5.81
N ILE A 36 0.25 8.62 -6.42
CA ILE A 36 0.14 9.45 -7.62
C ILE A 36 0.66 10.88 -7.35
N VAL A 37 0.29 11.47 -6.21
CA VAL A 37 0.78 12.80 -5.83
C VAL A 37 2.29 12.81 -5.63
N LEU A 38 2.84 11.80 -4.94
CA LEU A 38 4.29 11.67 -4.73
C LEU A 38 5.04 11.49 -6.06
N TYR A 39 4.49 10.73 -7.00
CA TYR A 39 5.06 10.56 -8.33
C TYR A 39 5.06 11.88 -9.12
N ILE A 40 3.98 12.66 -9.06
CA ILE A 40 3.93 13.99 -9.69
C ILE A 40 4.99 14.91 -9.07
N LEU A 41 5.14 14.92 -7.74
CA LEU A 41 6.16 15.72 -7.05
C LEU A 41 7.59 15.27 -7.41
N PHE A 42 7.82 13.97 -7.59
CA PHE A 42 9.10 13.45 -8.08
C PHE A 42 9.46 14.01 -9.46
N LEU A 43 8.49 14.05 -10.39
CA LEU A 43 8.70 14.57 -11.74
C LEU A 43 8.83 16.10 -11.82
N THR A 44 8.16 16.83 -10.92
CA THR A 44 8.00 18.30 -11.04
C THR A 44 8.80 19.11 -10.03
N VAL A 45 9.15 18.54 -8.87
CA VAL A 45 9.78 19.27 -7.77
C VAL A 45 11.22 18.80 -7.56
N SER A 46 11.44 17.52 -7.27
CA SER A 46 12.78 16.99 -7.02
C SER A 46 12.81 15.45 -7.08
N PRO A 47 13.85 14.86 -7.71
CA PRO A 47 14.07 13.41 -7.65
C PRO A 47 14.24 12.87 -6.22
N SER A 48 14.66 13.71 -5.27
CA SER A 48 14.83 13.33 -3.86
C SER A 48 13.52 12.90 -3.19
N ILE A 49 12.36 13.22 -3.76
CA ILE A 49 11.03 12.76 -3.31
C ILE A 49 10.94 11.23 -3.32
N VAL A 50 11.77 10.53 -4.10
CA VAL A 50 11.85 9.07 -4.12
C VAL A 50 12.10 8.46 -2.73
N ILE A 51 12.81 9.16 -1.84
CA ILE A 51 13.04 8.70 -0.47
C ILE A 51 11.73 8.68 0.33
N ILE A 52 10.90 9.71 0.15
CA ILE A 52 9.59 9.83 0.82
C ILE A 52 8.62 8.81 0.25
N SER A 53 8.57 8.65 -1.09
CA SER A 53 7.75 7.61 -1.75
C SER A 53 8.15 6.21 -1.29
N PHE A 54 9.45 5.92 -1.18
CA PHE A 54 9.91 4.62 -0.68
C PHE A 54 9.50 4.36 0.78
N LEU A 55 9.64 5.35 1.68
CA LEU A 55 9.16 5.22 3.06
C LEU A 55 7.64 5.04 3.13
N PHE A 56 6.90 5.73 2.27
CA PHE A 56 5.46 5.57 2.15
C PHE A 56 5.09 4.18 1.65
N ALA A 57 5.81 3.60 0.68
CA ALA A 57 5.59 2.25 0.20
C ALA A 57 5.83 1.19 1.29
N ILE A 58 6.86 1.36 2.13
CA ILE A 58 7.09 0.50 3.30
C ILE A 58 5.91 0.60 4.28
N TYR A 59 5.44 1.82 4.56
CA TYR A 59 4.27 2.03 5.41
C TYR A 59 3.01 1.39 4.81
N ALA A 60 2.79 1.53 3.50
CA ALA A 60 1.66 0.94 2.80
C ALA A 60 1.67 -0.59 2.85
N ALA A 61 2.85 -1.20 2.71
CA ALA A 61 3.04 -2.64 2.86
C ALA A 61 2.71 -3.12 4.28
N TYR A 62 3.16 -2.39 5.29
CA TYR A 62 2.88 -2.69 6.70
C TYR A 62 1.39 -2.59 7.03
N ASP A 63 0.73 -1.53 6.56
CA ASP A 63 -0.71 -1.34 6.74
C ASP A 63 -1.51 -2.46 6.04
N ALA A 64 -1.16 -2.81 4.80
CA ALA A 64 -1.78 -3.91 4.08
C ALA A 64 -1.60 -5.27 4.77
N TYR A 65 -0.39 -5.56 5.28
CA TYR A 65 -0.12 -6.76 6.07
C TYR A 65 -1.03 -6.84 7.29
N LYS A 66 -1.14 -5.74 8.04
CA LYS A 66 -1.98 -5.69 9.24
C LYS A 66 -3.44 -5.88 8.91
N GLY A 67 -3.96 -5.13 7.94
CA GLY A 67 -5.36 -5.22 7.52
C GLY A 67 -5.73 -6.65 7.13
N ALA A 68 -4.92 -7.27 6.26
CA ALA A 68 -5.12 -8.64 5.82
C ALA A 68 -5.00 -9.67 6.96
N LYS A 69 -4.10 -9.46 7.94
CA LYS A 69 -3.92 -10.37 9.08
C LYS A 69 -5.03 -10.25 10.13
N SER A 70 -5.57 -9.05 10.32
CA SER A 70 -6.62 -8.79 11.31
C SER A 70 -8.00 -9.26 10.87
N ASP A 71 -8.17 -9.61 9.59
CA ASP A 71 -9.45 -10.10 9.11
C ASP A 71 -9.70 -11.56 9.54
N PRO A 72 -10.78 -11.84 10.29
CA PRO A 72 -11.07 -13.17 10.85
C PRO A 72 -11.30 -14.28 9.82
N HIS A 73 -11.48 -13.97 8.52
CA HIS A 73 -11.54 -15.03 7.50
C HIS A 73 -10.17 -15.36 6.86
N ALA A 74 -9.11 -14.64 7.19
CA ALA A 74 -7.75 -14.90 6.73
C ALA A 74 -6.93 -15.81 7.67
N SER A 75 -7.37 -15.99 8.92
CA SER A 75 -6.71 -16.86 9.92
C SER A 75 -7.09 -18.34 9.80
N ALA A 76 -7.97 -18.69 8.86
CA ALA A 76 -8.52 -20.04 8.68
C ALA A 76 -7.87 -20.85 7.54
N VAL A 77 -6.82 -20.31 6.89
CA VAL A 77 -6.06 -20.97 5.81
C VAL A 77 -4.57 -20.87 6.13
#